data_AF-A7I4H3-F1
#
_entry.id   AF-A7I4H3-F1
#
_cell.length_a   1.000
_cell.length_b   1.000
_cell.length_c   1.000
_cell.angle_alpha   90.00
_cell.angle_beta   90.00
_cell.angle_gamma   90.00
#
_symmetry.space_group_name_H-M   'P 1'
#
loop_
_entity.id
_entity.type
_entity.pdbx_description
1 polymer ?
#
loop_
_entity_poly.entity_id
_entity_poly.type
_entity_poly.pdbx_seq_one_letter_code
_entity_poly.pdbx_strand_id
1 'polypeptide(L)'
;MKNVSRPTYSYLILVIGLIVIDTLLAWVSAGISHLISPTLPAGVAVIALAAAFMVIFTLWFGMYGAIAAYVGGLFGASIFGGMSGSVALYLSLANLWMVLVPLAAFRIFEANAAIESRRDLFHLVLFGAILNNIIAAAWGSISLAVGGVIGWNGIMAAFVPWFAGNAIFTIIIAPLVLSRYTPRAEKSKVFVRNFWF
;
A
#
# COMPACT_ATOMS: atom_id res chain seq x y z
N MET A 1 0.10 -8.69 32.25
CA MET A 1 0.40 -9.76 31.26
C MET A 1 -0.50 -9.54 30.05
N LYS A 2 0.07 -9.17 28.90
CA LYS A 2 -0.69 -8.83 27.68
C LYS A 2 -1.21 -10.12 27.03
N ASN A 3 -2.52 -10.22 26.85
CA ASN A 3 -3.16 -11.30 26.10
C ASN A 3 -2.64 -11.29 24.66
N VAL A 4 -1.70 -12.19 24.36
CA VAL A 4 -1.33 -12.53 22.99
C VAL A 4 -2.54 -13.28 22.41
N SER A 5 -3.37 -12.60 21.63
CA SER A 5 -4.52 -13.24 20.98
C SER A 5 -4.01 -14.30 20.01
N ARG A 6 -4.31 -15.56 20.27
CA ARG A 6 -3.98 -16.66 19.34
C ARG A 6 -4.62 -16.36 17.97
N PRO A 7 -3.92 -16.61 16.84
CA PRO A 7 -4.50 -16.41 15.51
C PRO A 7 -5.74 -17.30 15.36
N THR A 8 -6.91 -16.68 15.40
CA THR A 8 -8.23 -17.30 15.21
C THR A 8 -8.65 -17.21 13.75
N TYR A 9 -9.72 -17.94 13.38
CA TYR A 9 -10.42 -17.80 12.09
C TYR A 9 -10.72 -16.35 11.68
N SER A 10 -10.91 -15.45 12.66
CA SER A 10 -11.15 -14.02 12.41
C SER A 10 -10.01 -13.32 11.66
N TYR A 11 -8.74 -13.67 11.91
CA TYR A 11 -7.61 -13.08 11.19
C TYR A 11 -7.49 -13.62 9.76
N LEU A 12 -7.83 -14.90 9.56
CA LEU A 12 -7.90 -15.46 8.21
C LEU A 12 -8.98 -14.79 7.37
N ILE A 13 -10.18 -14.62 7.94
CA ILE A 13 -11.29 -13.92 7.29
C ILE A 13 -10.91 -12.46 6.99
N LEU A 14 -10.24 -11.79 7.94
CA LEU A 14 -9.71 -10.44 7.73
C LEU A 14 -8.76 -10.39 6.54
N VAL A 15 -7.72 -11.24 6.51
CA VAL A 15 -6.73 -11.26 5.43
C VAL A 15 -7.41 -11.50 4.08
N ILE A 16 -8.31 -12.47 3.99
CA ILE A 16 -9.04 -12.74 2.75
C ILE A 16 -9.87 -11.53 2.33
N GLY A 17 -10.58 -10.90 3.28
CA GLY A 17 -11.36 -9.69 3.03
C GLY A 17 -10.50 -8.53 2.54
N LEU A 18 -9.35 -8.29 3.18
CA LEU A 18 -8.40 -7.26 2.79
C LEU A 18 -7.82 -7.54 1.41
N ILE A 19 -7.46 -8.79 1.10
CA ILE A 19 -6.97 -9.18 -0.24
C ILE A 19 -8.00 -8.84 -1.31
N VAL A 20 -9.28 -9.17 -1.09
CA VAL A 20 -10.34 -8.86 -2.06
C VAL A 20 -10.49 -7.35 -2.24
N ILE A 21 -10.52 -6.59 -1.14
CA ILE A 21 -10.65 -5.12 -1.20
C ILE A 21 -9.44 -4.50 -1.91
N ASP A 22 -8.22 -4.88 -1.53
CA ASP A 22 -6.99 -4.36 -2.12
C ASP A 22 -6.87 -4.75 -3.61
N THR A 23 -7.31 -5.94 -3.98
CA THR A 23 -7.40 -6.37 -5.39
C THR A 23 -8.31 -5.45 -6.18
N LEU A 24 -9.52 -5.20 -5.69
CA LEU A 24 -10.50 -4.34 -6.36
C LEU A 24 -9.99 -2.89 -6.45
N LEU A 25 -9.47 -2.35 -5.35
CA LEU A 25 -8.92 -1.00 -5.32
C LEU A 25 -7.74 -0.85 -6.29
N ALA A 26 -6.83 -1.82 -6.32
CA ALA A 26 -5.66 -1.81 -7.20
C ALA A 26 -6.07 -1.93 -8.67
N TRP A 27 -7.01 -2.83 -8.98
CA TRP A 27 -7.55 -3.00 -10.33
C TRP A 27 -8.23 -1.73 -10.84
N VAL A 28 -9.10 -1.12 -10.03
CA VAL A 28 -9.77 0.14 -10.37
C VAL A 28 -8.76 1.29 -10.51
N SER A 29 -7.78 1.38 -9.61
CA SER A 29 -6.72 2.41 -9.65
C SER A 29 -5.91 2.33 -10.95
N ALA A 30 -5.49 1.13 -11.34
CA ALA A 30 -4.76 0.88 -12.58
C ALA A 30 -5.64 1.16 -13.81
N GLY A 31 -6.89 0.68 -13.81
CA GLY A 31 -7.84 0.86 -14.91
C GLY A 31 -8.14 2.34 -15.19
N ILE A 32 -8.48 3.12 -14.15
CA ILE A 32 -8.75 4.56 -14.31
C ILE A 32 -7.50 5.30 -14.77
N SER A 33 -6.32 4.95 -14.24
CA SER A 33 -5.06 5.57 -14.65
C SER A 33 -4.78 5.36 -16.14
N HIS A 34 -5.05 4.17 -16.66
CA HIS A 34 -4.90 3.87 -18.08
C HIS A 34 -5.92 4.62 -18.96
N LEU A 35 -7.14 4.86 -18.46
CA LEU A 35 -8.13 5.68 -19.16
C LEU A 35 -7.70 7.16 -19.28
N ILE A 36 -7.08 7.71 -18.23
CA ILE A 36 -6.65 9.11 -18.20
C ILE A 36 -5.33 9.32 -18.95
N SER A 37 -4.46 8.31 -18.96
CA SER A 37 -3.16 8.39 -19.63
C SER A 37 -2.85 7.06 -20.30
N PRO A 38 -3.38 6.83 -21.52
CA PRO A 38 -3.23 5.57 -22.26
C PRO A 38 -1.78 5.20 -22.59
N THR A 39 -0.89 6.19 -22.58
CA THR A 39 0.56 6.02 -22.83
C THR A 39 1.34 5.55 -21.60
N LEU A 40 0.69 5.45 -20.43
CA LEU A 40 1.35 4.90 -19.24
C LEU A 40 1.63 3.41 -19.41
N PRO A 41 2.79 2.94 -18.94
CA PRO A 41 3.07 1.50 -18.88
C PRO A 41 2.03 0.76 -18.05
N ALA A 42 1.69 -0.47 -18.47
CA ALA A 42 0.80 -1.33 -17.71
C ALA A 42 1.30 -1.52 -16.27
N GLY A 43 0.39 -1.40 -15.29
CA GLY A 43 0.70 -1.51 -13.87
C GLY A 43 1.14 -0.21 -13.19
N VAL A 44 1.33 0.90 -13.94
CA VAL A 44 1.58 2.23 -13.37
C VAL A 44 0.25 2.95 -13.13
N ALA A 45 0.03 3.42 -11.90
CA ALA A 45 -1.18 4.17 -11.55
C ALA A 45 -0.86 5.62 -11.15
N VAL A 46 -1.52 6.59 -11.81
CA VAL A 46 -1.53 8.01 -11.42
C VAL A 46 -2.62 8.28 -10.39
N ILE A 47 -3.74 7.57 -10.49
CA ILE A 47 -4.79 7.56 -9.47
C ILE A 47 -4.59 6.30 -8.63
N ALA A 48 -3.94 6.48 -7.49
CA ALA A 48 -3.54 5.39 -6.62
C ALA A 48 -4.35 5.35 -5.32
N LEU A 49 -5.67 5.13 -5.45
CA LEU A 49 -6.55 4.95 -4.30
C LEU A 49 -6.12 3.76 -3.45
N ALA A 50 -5.68 2.68 -4.10
CA ALA A 50 -5.18 1.49 -3.43
C ALA A 50 -4.02 1.79 -2.47
N ALA A 51 -3.07 2.65 -2.87
CA ALA A 51 -1.90 2.95 -2.07
C ALA A 51 -2.27 3.51 -0.68
N ALA A 52 -3.21 4.45 -0.64
CA ALA A 52 -3.66 5.04 0.61
C ALA A 52 -4.31 4.00 1.54
N PHE A 53 -5.22 3.19 1.01
CA PHE A 53 -5.93 2.17 1.80
C PHE A 53 -5.01 1.03 2.26
N MET A 54 -4.08 0.59 1.42
CA MET A 54 -3.08 -0.41 1.79
C MET A 54 -2.23 0.07 2.99
N VAL A 55 -1.83 1.34 3.02
CA VAL A 55 -1.13 1.93 4.18
C VAL A 55 -2.05 1.95 5.41
N ILE A 56 -3.30 2.39 5.27
CA ILE A 56 -4.28 2.43 6.37
C ILE A 56 -4.49 1.03 6.96
N PHE A 57 -4.79 0.03 6.12
CA PHE A 57 -5.04 -1.34 6.54
C PHE A 57 -3.81 -1.95 7.19
N THR A 58 -2.62 -1.65 6.68
CA THR A 58 -1.38 -2.11 7.30
C THR A 58 -1.16 -1.48 8.67
N LEU A 59 -1.43 -0.18 8.85
CA LEU A 59 -1.32 0.45 10.16
C LEU A 59 -2.38 -0.04 11.16
N TRP A 60 -3.58 -0.46 10.71
CA TRP A 60 -4.61 -1.04 11.58
C TRP A 60 -4.39 -2.52 11.90
N PHE A 61 -3.90 -3.30 10.94
CA PHE A 61 -3.90 -4.76 10.98
C PHE A 61 -2.50 -5.37 10.90
N GLY A 62 -1.44 -4.55 10.98
CA GLY A 62 -0.06 -5.03 11.02
C GLY A 62 0.35 -5.79 9.75
N MET A 63 1.07 -6.89 9.94
CA MET A 63 1.55 -7.73 8.83
C MET A 63 0.41 -8.37 8.03
N TYR A 64 -0.79 -8.54 8.61
CA TYR A 64 -1.95 -9.05 7.88
C TYR A 64 -2.36 -8.08 6.76
N GLY A 65 -2.31 -6.77 7.03
CA GLY A 65 -2.52 -5.73 6.01
C GLY A 65 -1.38 -5.71 4.99
N ALA A 66 -0.13 -5.92 5.42
CA ALA A 66 1.02 -5.93 4.50
C ALA A 66 0.98 -7.11 3.51
N ILE A 67 0.60 -8.30 3.99
CA ILE A 67 0.39 -9.48 3.16
C ILE A 67 -0.77 -9.24 2.18
N ALA A 68 -1.86 -8.64 2.66
CA ALA A 68 -3.00 -8.31 1.82
C ALA A 68 -2.63 -7.30 0.72
N ALA A 69 -1.83 -6.28 1.02
CA ALA A 69 -1.36 -5.31 0.03
C ALA A 69 -0.51 -5.97 -1.07
N TYR A 70 0.37 -6.91 -0.71
CA TYR A 70 1.15 -7.68 -1.69
C TYR A 70 0.26 -8.52 -2.60
N VAL A 71 -0.59 -9.38 -2.02
CA VAL A 71 -1.42 -10.32 -2.79
C VAL A 71 -2.51 -9.57 -3.57
N GLY A 72 -3.12 -8.56 -2.97
CA GLY A 72 -4.11 -7.71 -3.62
C GLY A 72 -3.52 -6.94 -4.81
N GLY A 73 -2.33 -6.37 -4.64
CA GLY A 73 -1.61 -5.71 -5.74
C GLY A 73 -1.18 -6.68 -6.86
N LEU A 74 -0.83 -7.93 -6.51
CA LEU A 74 -0.50 -8.99 -7.45
C LEU A 74 -1.66 -9.31 -8.38
N PHE A 75 -2.84 -9.56 -7.82
CA PHE A 75 -3.99 -9.85 -8.65
C PHE A 75 -4.54 -8.60 -9.33
N GLY A 76 -4.73 -7.51 -8.58
CA GLY A 76 -5.45 -6.33 -9.04
C GLY A 76 -4.71 -5.51 -10.09
N ALA A 77 -3.54 -4.99 -9.74
CA ALA A 77 -2.78 -4.09 -10.63
C ALA A 77 -1.91 -4.84 -11.65
N SER A 78 -1.47 -6.06 -11.32
CA SER A 78 -0.51 -6.79 -12.16
C SER A 78 -1.19 -7.84 -13.05
N ILE A 79 -1.72 -8.93 -12.48
CA ILE A 79 -2.29 -10.04 -13.26
C ILE A 79 -3.53 -9.59 -14.04
N PHE A 80 -4.50 -8.96 -13.39
CA PHE A 80 -5.70 -8.43 -14.07
C PHE A 80 -5.40 -7.22 -14.96
N GLY A 81 -4.25 -6.57 -14.73
CA GLY A 81 -3.70 -5.55 -15.63
C GLY A 81 -3.03 -6.11 -16.89
N GLY A 82 -2.99 -7.44 -17.06
CA GLY A 82 -2.43 -8.10 -18.26
C GLY A 82 -0.92 -8.37 -18.20
N MET A 83 -0.30 -8.25 -17.02
CA MET A 83 1.13 -8.50 -16.85
C MET A 83 1.44 -10.00 -16.82
N SER A 84 2.62 -10.39 -17.33
CA SER A 84 3.06 -11.79 -17.21
C SER A 84 3.26 -12.16 -15.74
N GLY A 85 2.97 -13.43 -15.40
CA GLY A 85 2.98 -13.89 -14.01
C GLY A 85 4.33 -13.70 -13.31
N SER A 86 5.45 -13.90 -14.03
CA SER A 86 6.79 -13.69 -13.46
C SER A 86 7.05 -12.22 -13.12
N VAL A 87 6.70 -11.30 -14.02
CA VAL A 87 6.86 -9.85 -13.80
C VAL A 87 5.93 -9.38 -12.69
N ALA A 88 4.70 -9.86 -12.67
CA ALA A 88 3.70 -9.54 -11.66
C ALA A 88 4.17 -9.87 -10.23
N LEU A 89 4.85 -11.02 -10.04
CA LEU A 89 5.30 -11.47 -8.72
C LEU A 89 6.27 -10.50 -8.06
N TYR A 90 7.31 -10.07 -8.78
CA TYR A 90 8.29 -9.15 -8.24
C TYR A 90 7.85 -7.69 -8.35
N LEU A 91 7.01 -7.31 -9.32
CA LEU A 91 6.40 -5.98 -9.36
C LEU A 91 5.58 -5.70 -8.09
N SER A 92 4.82 -6.70 -7.64
CA SER A 92 3.94 -6.59 -6.48
C SER A 92 4.67 -6.36 -5.17
N LEU A 93 5.98 -6.64 -5.12
CA LEU A 93 6.82 -6.27 -3.98
C LEU A 93 6.86 -4.75 -3.78
N ALA A 94 6.62 -3.93 -4.82
CA ALA A 94 6.44 -2.49 -4.67
C ALA A 94 5.33 -2.17 -3.64
N ASN A 95 4.18 -2.86 -3.70
CA ASN A 95 3.08 -2.67 -2.76
C ASN A 95 3.44 -3.13 -1.35
N LEU A 96 4.24 -4.20 -1.23
CA LEU A 96 4.73 -4.68 0.05
C LEU A 96 5.68 -3.66 0.70
N TRP A 97 6.68 -3.18 -0.04
CA TRP A 97 7.62 -2.17 0.46
C TRP A 97 6.91 -0.88 0.85
N MET A 98 5.93 -0.46 0.06
CA MET A 98 5.11 0.73 0.29
C MET A 98 4.44 0.72 1.68
N VAL A 99 4.02 -0.43 2.17
CA VAL A 99 3.30 -0.52 3.44
C VAL A 99 4.18 -0.97 4.61
N LEU A 100 5.26 -1.70 4.36
CA LEU A 100 6.22 -2.06 5.41
C LEU A 100 6.99 -0.87 5.95
N VAL A 101 7.31 0.12 5.11
CA VAL A 101 8.02 1.34 5.53
C VAL A 101 7.25 2.13 6.60
N PRO A 102 5.97 2.52 6.40
CA PRO A 102 5.21 3.18 7.45
C PRO A 102 4.96 2.28 8.65
N LEU A 103 4.75 0.97 8.45
CA LEU A 103 4.56 0.03 9.55
C LEU A 103 5.76 0.01 10.50
N ALA A 104 6.97 -0.12 9.93
CA ALA A 104 8.22 -0.09 10.68
C ALA A 104 8.43 1.27 11.35
N ALA A 105 8.22 2.37 10.63
CA ALA A 105 8.40 3.72 11.16
C ALA A 105 7.45 4.01 12.33
N PHE A 106 6.17 3.69 12.21
CA PHE A 106 5.18 3.93 13.28
C PHE A 106 5.51 3.14 14.54
N ARG A 107 6.10 1.95 14.39
CA ARG A 107 6.61 1.21 15.55
C ARG A 107 7.88 1.82 16.13
N ILE A 108 8.88 2.11 15.31
CA ILE A 108 10.19 2.60 15.77
C ILE A 108 10.03 3.95 16.49
N PHE A 109 9.20 4.83 15.95
CA PHE A 109 8.95 6.15 16.51
C PHE A 109 7.78 6.18 17.48
N GLU A 110 7.14 5.03 17.75
CA GLU A 110 5.95 4.93 18.61
C GLU A 110 4.85 5.94 18.22
N ALA A 111 4.66 6.14 16.91
CA ALA A 111 3.66 7.07 16.39
C ALA A 111 2.25 6.49 16.54
N ASN A 112 1.29 7.35 16.86
CA ASN A 112 -0.10 6.95 17.03
C ASN A 112 -0.82 6.90 15.68
N ALA A 113 -1.33 5.72 15.31
CA ALA A 113 -2.12 5.53 14.09
C ALA A 113 -3.46 6.31 14.09
N ALA A 114 -3.90 6.86 15.22
CA ALA A 114 -5.03 7.79 15.30
C ALA A 114 -4.64 9.25 15.00
N ILE A 115 -3.38 9.53 14.69
CA ILE A 115 -2.90 10.86 14.28
C ILE A 115 -3.32 11.94 15.29
N GLU A 116 -3.03 11.69 16.56
CA GLU A 116 -3.46 12.58 17.67
C GLU A 116 -2.60 13.84 17.78
N SER A 117 -1.40 13.82 17.19
CA SER A 117 -0.45 14.91 17.26
C SER A 117 0.12 15.29 15.88
N ARG A 118 0.70 16.50 15.81
CA ARG A 118 1.47 16.95 14.62
C ARG A 118 2.68 16.04 14.34
N ARG A 119 3.23 15.41 15.38
CA ARG A 119 4.33 14.45 15.25
C ARG A 119 3.87 13.19 14.51
N ASP A 120 2.69 12.67 14.84
CA ASP A 120 2.12 11.50 14.16
C ASP A 120 1.80 11.81 12.69
N LEU A 121 1.25 13.00 12.43
CA LEU A 121 1.03 13.48 11.07
C LEU A 121 2.33 13.61 10.29
N PHE A 122 3.39 14.14 10.91
CA PHE A 122 4.71 14.23 10.29
C PHE A 122 5.25 12.84 9.93
N HIS A 123 5.18 11.86 10.85
CA HIS A 123 5.59 10.50 10.56
C HIS A 123 4.75 9.86 9.45
N LEU A 124 3.44 10.11 9.42
CA LEU A 124 2.56 9.66 8.35
C LEU A 124 2.96 10.24 6.99
N VAL A 125 3.19 11.55 6.91
CA VAL A 125 3.59 12.19 5.66
C VAL A 125 4.96 11.69 5.21
N LEU A 126 5.95 11.71 6.09
CA LEU A 126 7.32 11.35 5.74
C LEU A 126 7.46 9.87 5.38
N PHE A 127 6.98 8.96 6.23
CA PHE A 127 7.18 7.52 6.06
C PHE A 127 6.00 6.83 5.39
N GLY A 128 4.78 7.35 5.55
CA GLY A 128 3.58 6.77 4.95
C GLY A 128 3.22 7.31 3.58
N ALA A 129 3.75 8.47 3.17
CA ALA A 129 3.47 9.00 1.83
C ALA A 129 4.70 9.34 0.99
N ILE A 130 5.80 9.82 1.57
CA ILE A 130 6.97 10.22 0.78
C ILE A 130 7.96 9.07 0.63
N LEU A 131 8.61 8.63 1.69
CA LEU A 131 9.72 7.67 1.61
C LEU A 131 9.26 6.31 1.11
N ASN A 132 8.10 5.84 1.56
CA ASN A 132 7.56 4.56 1.09
C ASN A 132 7.25 4.56 -0.39
N ASN A 133 6.71 5.66 -0.93
CA ASN A 133 6.36 5.77 -2.34
C ASN A 133 7.57 6.01 -3.22
N ILE A 134 8.63 6.65 -2.72
CA ILE A 134 9.93 6.67 -3.42
C ILE A 134 10.44 5.25 -3.59
N ILE A 135 10.45 4.45 -2.51
CA ILE A 135 10.93 3.06 -2.54
C ILE A 135 10.05 2.21 -3.46
N ALA A 136 8.73 2.31 -3.33
CA ALA A 136 7.78 1.54 -4.12
C ALA A 136 7.85 1.91 -5.61
N ALA A 137 7.87 3.20 -5.96
CA ALA A 137 7.97 3.64 -7.34
C ALA A 137 9.34 3.29 -7.95
N ALA A 138 10.44 3.38 -7.19
CA ALA A 138 11.76 2.95 -7.66
C ALA A 138 11.76 1.45 -7.95
N TRP A 139 11.28 0.64 -6.99
CA TRP A 139 11.18 -0.80 -7.17
C TRP A 139 10.29 -1.16 -8.36
N GLY A 140 9.11 -0.54 -8.47
CA GLY A 140 8.15 -0.82 -9.51
C GLY A 140 8.67 -0.46 -10.90
N SER A 141 9.27 0.72 -11.05
CA SER A 141 9.81 1.17 -12.35
C SER A 141 10.99 0.31 -12.81
N ILE A 142 11.88 -0.08 -11.88
CA ILE A 142 13.00 -0.99 -12.19
C ILE A 142 12.47 -2.38 -12.56
N SER A 143 11.47 -2.88 -11.83
CA SER A 143 10.83 -4.17 -12.10
C SER A 143 10.24 -4.21 -13.52
N LEU A 144 9.56 -3.14 -13.94
CA LEU A 144 9.05 -3.04 -15.31
C LEU A 144 10.16 -3.08 -16.36
N ALA A 145 11.29 -2.42 -16.10
CA ALA A 145 12.44 -2.44 -17.02
C ALA A 145 13.11 -3.83 -17.10
N VAL A 146 13.33 -4.47 -15.95
CA VAL A 146 13.85 -5.85 -15.86
C VAL A 146 12.94 -6.84 -16.55
N GLY A 147 11.62 -6.63 -16.46
CA GLY A 147 10.61 -7.46 -17.14
C GLY A 147 10.45 -7.21 -18.63
N GLY A 148 11.20 -6.26 -19.20
CA GLY A 148 11.08 -5.87 -20.61
C GLY A 148 9.77 -5.16 -20.95
N VAL A 149 8.99 -4.73 -19.96
CA VAL A 149 7.72 -3.99 -20.16
C VAL A 149 8.00 -2.56 -20.62
N ILE A 150 9.08 -1.98 -20.11
CA ILE A 150 9.60 -0.67 -20.52
C ILE A 150 11.09 -0.75 -20.82
N GLY A 151 11.61 0.19 -21.61
CA GLY A 151 13.05 0.37 -21.73
C GLY A 151 13.66 0.98 -20.46
N TRP A 152 14.96 0.77 -20.24
CA TRP A 152 15.71 1.36 -19.11
C TRP A 152 15.66 2.90 -19.10
N ASN A 153 15.58 3.53 -20.27
CA ASN A 153 15.36 4.97 -20.43
C ASN A 153 13.93 5.42 -20.02
N GLY A 154 12.98 4.50 -19.94
CA GLY A 154 11.59 4.75 -19.53
C GLY A 154 11.36 4.74 -18.02
N ILE A 155 12.38 4.42 -17.21
CA ILE A 155 12.22 4.29 -15.75
C ILE A 155 11.69 5.58 -15.13
N MET A 156 12.22 6.75 -15.50
CA MET A 156 11.75 8.03 -14.94
C MET A 156 10.33 8.37 -15.38
N ALA A 157 9.94 7.97 -16.60
CA ALA A 157 8.59 8.16 -17.10
C ALA A 157 7.56 7.27 -16.38
N ALA A 158 7.96 6.13 -15.82
CA ALA A 158 7.13 5.31 -14.93
C ALA A 158 7.19 5.82 -13.48
N PHE A 159 8.38 6.17 -13.00
CA PHE A 159 8.64 6.52 -11.60
C PHE A 159 7.86 7.76 -11.15
N VAL A 160 7.98 8.86 -11.91
CA VAL A 160 7.40 10.16 -11.52
C VAL A 160 5.87 10.10 -11.36
N PRO A 161 5.09 9.63 -12.35
CA PRO A 161 3.64 9.55 -12.20
C PRO A 161 3.21 8.58 -11.10
N TRP A 162 3.91 7.46 -10.95
CA TRP A 162 3.62 6.50 -9.88
C TRP A 162 3.86 7.11 -8.49
N PHE A 163 5.04 7.69 -8.28
CA PHE A 163 5.38 8.34 -7.03
C PHE A 163 4.39 9.46 -6.69
N ALA A 164 4.15 10.37 -7.63
CA ALA A 164 3.26 11.50 -7.44
C ALA A 164 1.82 11.04 -7.13
N GLY A 165 1.32 10.08 -7.92
CA GLY A 165 -0.01 9.51 -7.73
C GLY A 165 -0.18 8.91 -6.34
N ASN A 166 0.70 7.99 -5.95
CA ASN A 166 0.63 7.38 -4.63
C ASN A 166 0.77 8.41 -3.50
N ALA A 167 1.76 9.30 -3.58
CA ALA A 167 2.05 10.26 -2.52
C ALA A 167 0.88 11.22 -2.30
N ILE A 168 0.32 11.79 -3.38
CA ILE A 168 -0.81 12.73 -3.30
C ILE A 168 -2.02 12.07 -2.65
N PHE A 169 -2.43 10.90 -3.15
CA PHE A 169 -3.60 10.20 -2.61
C PHE A 169 -3.38 9.75 -1.17
N THR A 170 -2.17 9.34 -0.81
CA THR A 170 -1.86 8.94 0.57
C THR A 170 -1.87 10.13 1.52
N ILE A 171 -1.31 11.29 1.13
CA ILE A 171 -1.33 12.53 1.93
C ILE A 171 -2.76 13.03 2.15
N ILE A 172 -3.65 12.87 1.17
CA ILE A 172 -5.02 13.35 1.28
C ILE A 172 -5.86 12.36 2.10
N ILE A 173 -5.84 11.07 1.75
CA ILE A 173 -6.78 10.09 2.29
C ILE A 173 -6.32 9.55 3.64
N ALA A 174 -5.04 9.18 3.79
CA ALA A 174 -4.59 8.47 4.98
C ALA A 174 -4.76 9.29 6.26
N PRO A 175 -4.35 10.57 6.36
CA PRO A 175 -4.55 11.35 7.58
C PRO A 175 -6.03 11.50 7.95
N LEU A 176 -6.91 11.70 6.96
CA LEU A 176 -8.34 11.88 7.19
C LEU A 176 -8.99 10.59 7.72
N VAL A 177 -8.68 9.46 7.09
CA VAL A 177 -9.26 8.17 7.48
C VAL A 177 -8.70 7.72 8.82
N LEU A 178 -7.38 7.81 9.01
CA LEU A 178 -6.71 7.40 10.25
C LEU A 178 -7.18 8.24 11.45
N SER A 179 -7.17 9.58 11.33
CA SER A 179 -7.62 10.44 12.43
C SER A 179 -9.08 10.21 12.82
N ARG A 180 -9.95 9.91 11.84
CA ARG A 180 -11.38 9.78 12.09
C ARG A 180 -11.81 8.38 12.55
N TYR A 181 -11.19 7.34 12.01
CA TYR A 181 -11.66 5.96 12.13
C TYR A 181 -10.74 5.05 12.94
N THR A 182 -9.47 5.40 13.19
CA THR A 182 -8.60 4.59 14.06
C THR A 182 -9.21 4.37 15.46
N PRO A 183 -9.81 5.38 16.15
CA PRO A 183 -10.45 5.14 17.45
C PRO A 183 -11.62 4.14 17.42
N ARG A 184 -12.21 3.91 16.24
CA ARG A 184 -13.22 2.86 16.04
C ARG A 184 -12.56 1.52 15.71
N ALA A 185 -11.54 1.53 14.84
CA ALA A 185 -10.78 0.33 14.47
C ALA A 185 -10.14 -0.33 15.71
N GLU A 186 -9.60 0.46 16.63
CA GLU A 186 -8.97 0.00 17.89
C GLU A 186 -9.92 -0.75 18.84
N LYS A 187 -11.23 -0.56 18.69
CA LYS A 187 -12.24 -1.30 19.47
C LYS A 187 -12.52 -2.69 18.89
N SER A 188 -12.07 -2.96 17.67
CA SER A 188 -12.23 -4.26 17.03
C SER A 188 -11.25 -5.29 17.61
N LYS A 189 -11.64 -6.57 17.59
CA LYS A 189 -10.80 -7.69 18.05
C LYS A 189 -9.61 -8.00 17.13
N VAL A 190 -9.62 -7.43 15.93
CA VAL A 190 -8.64 -7.72 14.87
C VAL A 190 -7.61 -6.61 14.70
N PHE A 191 -7.74 -5.50 15.45
CA PHE A 191 -6.76 -4.42 15.44
C PHE A 191 -5.45 -4.88 16.07
N VAL A 192 -4.35 -4.73 15.34
CA VAL A 192 -3.02 -5.17 15.77
C VAL A 192 -2.31 -4.04 16.50
N ARG A 193 -2.16 -4.20 17.81
CA ARG A 193 -1.38 -3.27 18.64
C ARG A 193 0.11 -3.52 18.44
N ASN A 194 0.87 -2.45 18.26
CA ASN A 194 2.32 -2.48 17.95
C ASN A 194 2.68 -3.07 16.58
N PHE A 195 1.74 -3.12 15.62
CA PHE A 195 2.06 -3.12 14.19
C PHE A 195 2.77 -4.37 13.61
N TRP A 196 2.69 -5.57 14.21
CA TRP A 196 3.21 -6.79 13.57
C TRP A 196 2.19 -7.94 13.55
N PHE A 197 1.84 -8.48 14.71
CA PHE A 197 0.91 -9.60 14.88
C PHE A 197 0.04 -9.42 16.12
#